data_AF-A0A067QBD1-F1
#
_entry.id   AF-A0A067QBD1-F1
#
_cell.length_a   1.000
_cell.length_b   1.000
_cell.length_c   1.000
_cell.angle_alpha   90.00
_cell.angle_beta   90.00
_cell.angle_gamma   90.00
#
_symmetry.space_group_name_H-M   'P 1'
#
loop_
_entity.id
_entity.type
_entity.pdbx_description
1 polymer ?
#
loop_
_entity_poly.entity_id
_entity_poly.type
_entity_poly.pdbx_seq_one_letter_code
_entity_poly.pdbx_strand_id
1 'polypeptide(L)'
;MSVDDDTKAPQQSDQPQASESAPNVVETPPQEPVDRVQLLDKARSFLTSPQVRDQDVWEKRKFLVDKGLTELEIEGLMRELPPQVPQVPPRTYPQPTPSNLPNLLVGIARIFSWVAGGSAVVLFMYYRFLLPRLTRSFQARHALRMHHTGLMERLNTSLTSLKETQTQTFAVLPQPTPFQEDPKYKGCQTLAKVLDTTEEATDIPDFTLLRCALQEIAAQGRKPTTEELFAALEAKLPHLTSDEGLQYEEKLWQTLTTHPFFHHEDADGKSTWSFSPPPPPSEPPLLSSLNTLTSALPKPIGQQTNQFQHTLQTLFDLTGYISTQTYSIPSISSRSSGLNASAHLTPEEEEVRREIRALKGLVLNRRSFMPTIPRAASHPSISSTA
;
A
#
# COMPACT_ATOMS: atom_id res chain seq x y z
N MET A 1 53.35 -41.82 -24.59
CA MET A 1 52.45 -41.11 -25.54
C MET A 1 52.90 -39.67 -25.52
N SER A 2 54.03 -39.38 -26.17
CA SER A 2 54.20 -39.10 -27.61
C SER A 2 53.83 -37.63 -27.90
N VAL A 3 54.81 -36.73 -27.89
CA VAL A 3 55.67 -36.26 -29.01
C VAL A 3 55.08 -34.93 -29.51
N ASP A 4 55.64 -33.78 -29.10
CA ASP A 4 56.70 -32.98 -29.78
C ASP A 4 56.23 -32.30 -31.08
N ASP A 5 56.47 -30.98 -31.15
CA ASP A 5 57.29 -30.26 -32.15
C ASP A 5 56.71 -28.84 -32.34
N ASP A 6 57.24 -27.73 -31.82
CA ASP A 6 58.55 -27.06 -31.98
C ASP A 6 58.59 -26.00 -33.10
N THR A 7 59.25 -24.88 -32.74
CA THR A 7 60.26 -24.19 -33.56
C THR A 7 59.90 -23.07 -34.58
N LYS A 8 60.37 -21.87 -34.16
CA LYS A 8 61.21 -20.85 -34.84
C LYS A 8 60.63 -19.71 -35.70
N ALA A 9 60.95 -18.51 -35.20
CA ALA A 9 61.42 -17.35 -35.97
C ALA A 9 62.81 -17.61 -36.62
N PRO A 10 63.26 -16.80 -37.61
CA PRO A 10 64.08 -15.64 -37.21
C PRO A 10 64.02 -14.40 -38.13
N GLN A 11 64.68 -13.35 -37.64
CA GLN A 11 65.03 -12.06 -38.24
C GLN A 11 65.94 -12.14 -39.48
N GLN A 12 66.00 -11.01 -40.20
CA GLN A 12 67.22 -10.20 -40.46
C GLN A 12 67.59 -9.95 -41.95
N SER A 13 67.84 -8.66 -42.20
CA SER A 13 68.69 -7.95 -43.17
C SER A 13 69.16 -8.63 -44.47
N ASP A 14 69.16 -7.90 -45.60
CA ASP A 14 70.39 -7.26 -46.11
C ASP A 14 70.20 -6.58 -47.47
N GLN A 15 70.92 -5.45 -47.58
CA GLN A 15 71.30 -4.74 -48.80
C GLN A 15 72.31 -5.59 -49.60
N PRO A 16 72.48 -5.39 -50.92
CA PRO A 16 73.79 -4.90 -51.32
C PRO A 16 73.85 -3.92 -52.51
N GLN A 17 75.02 -3.30 -52.54
CA GLN A 17 75.63 -2.27 -53.37
C GLN A 17 75.78 -2.57 -54.87
N ALA A 18 75.75 -1.45 -55.61
CA ALA A 18 76.73 -0.95 -56.60
C ALA A 18 77.28 -1.88 -57.71
N SER A 19 77.29 -1.35 -58.93
CA SER A 19 78.38 -1.58 -59.88
C SER A 19 78.62 -0.34 -60.73
N GLU A 20 79.90 -0.05 -60.79
CA GLU A 20 80.63 1.08 -61.37
C GLU A 20 80.99 0.77 -62.83
N SER A 21 81.05 1.78 -63.69
CA SER A 21 81.94 1.79 -64.87
C SER A 21 82.04 3.19 -65.47
N ALA A 22 83.21 3.81 -65.34
CA ALA A 22 83.73 4.80 -66.28
C ALA A 22 84.26 4.06 -67.55
N PRO A 23 84.55 4.71 -68.70
CA PRO A 23 85.72 5.60 -68.79
C PRO A 23 85.67 6.79 -69.80
N ASN A 24 86.67 7.67 -69.65
CA ASN A 24 87.38 8.47 -70.65
C ASN A 24 86.77 9.73 -71.31
N VAL A 25 87.21 10.88 -70.78
CA VAL A 25 88.04 11.94 -71.42
C VAL A 25 87.94 12.09 -72.95
N VAL A 26 87.62 13.31 -73.42
CA VAL A 26 88.35 14.09 -74.45
C VAL A 26 87.72 15.50 -74.64
N GLU A 27 88.57 16.52 -74.50
CA GLU A 27 88.65 17.85 -75.15
C GLU A 27 87.41 18.75 -75.40
N THR A 28 87.39 19.90 -74.73
CA THR A 28 87.03 21.24 -75.26
C THR A 28 88.09 21.70 -76.28
N PRO A 29 87.89 22.68 -77.22
CA PRO A 29 86.78 23.63 -77.48
C PRO A 29 86.52 23.82 -79.03
N PRO A 30 86.05 24.94 -79.64
CA PRO A 30 85.16 26.06 -79.26
C PRO A 30 83.95 26.31 -80.23
N GLN A 31 82.88 26.94 -79.68
CA GLN A 31 81.93 27.87 -80.32
C GLN A 31 81.29 27.60 -81.71
N GLU A 32 79.96 27.40 -81.72
CA GLU A 32 79.07 27.99 -82.73
C GLU A 32 77.84 28.67 -82.05
N PRO A 33 77.50 29.93 -82.39
CA PRO A 33 76.43 30.69 -81.74
C PRO A 33 75.00 30.30 -82.17
N VAL A 34 74.82 29.35 -83.09
CA VAL A 34 73.51 28.97 -83.65
C VAL A 34 72.79 27.91 -82.79
N ASP A 35 73.54 27.08 -82.05
CA ASP A 35 72.97 26.05 -81.16
C ASP A 35 72.46 26.61 -79.82
N ARG A 36 72.97 27.77 -79.39
CA ARG A 36 72.64 28.35 -78.08
C ARG A 36 71.16 28.71 -77.95
N VAL A 37 70.57 29.22 -79.03
CA VAL A 37 69.13 29.55 -79.08
C VAL A 37 68.28 28.28 -78.99
N GLN A 38 68.68 27.21 -79.68
CA GLN A 38 67.99 25.91 -79.60
C GLN A 38 68.10 25.28 -78.22
N LEU A 39 69.22 25.48 -77.53
CA LEU A 39 69.45 25.02 -76.16
C LEU A 39 68.55 25.76 -75.16
N LEU A 40 68.37 27.07 -75.34
CA LEU A 40 67.41 27.86 -74.55
C LEU A 40 65.97 27.43 -74.80
N ASP A 41 65.59 27.15 -76.05
CA ASP A 41 64.24 26.66 -76.36
C ASP A 41 63.99 25.24 -75.82
N LYS A 42 65.00 24.35 -75.88
CA LYS A 42 64.94 23.04 -75.21
C LYS A 42 64.82 23.20 -73.69
N ALA A 43 65.58 24.12 -73.09
CA ALA A 43 65.49 24.41 -71.66
C ALA A 43 64.09 24.94 -71.28
N ARG A 44 63.50 25.83 -72.08
CA ARG A 44 62.12 26.29 -71.91
C ARG A 44 61.14 25.13 -71.99
N SER A 45 61.26 24.28 -73.00
CA SER A 45 60.38 23.11 -73.16
C SER A 45 60.49 22.14 -71.96
N PHE A 46 61.72 21.91 -71.46
CA PHE A 46 62.00 21.07 -70.30
C PHE A 46 61.38 21.64 -69.03
N LEU A 47 61.55 22.94 -68.76
CA LEU A 47 60.96 23.63 -67.62
C LEU A 47 59.42 23.67 -67.68
N THR A 48 58.83 23.69 -68.88
CA THR A 48 57.38 23.59 -69.05
C THR A 48 56.83 22.17 -68.98
N SER A 49 57.67 21.13 -68.98
CA SER A 49 57.23 19.73 -68.98
C SER A 49 56.62 19.33 -67.61
N PRO A 50 55.50 18.59 -67.58
CA PRO A 50 54.77 18.29 -66.35
C PRO A 50 55.59 17.48 -65.33
N GLN A 51 56.52 16.63 -65.79
CA GLN A 51 57.38 15.84 -64.88
C GLN A 51 58.44 16.67 -64.17
N VAL A 52 58.88 17.76 -64.80
CA VAL A 52 59.92 18.65 -64.27
C VAL A 52 59.31 19.80 -63.49
N ARG A 53 58.03 20.12 -63.71
CA ARG A 53 57.32 21.19 -62.99
C ARG A 53 57.37 21.00 -61.47
N ASP A 54 57.16 19.77 -61.00
CA ASP A 54 57.07 19.46 -59.57
C ASP A 54 58.44 19.19 -58.91
N GLN A 55 59.52 19.18 -59.70
CA GLN A 55 60.87 18.97 -59.19
C GLN A 55 61.42 20.22 -58.47
N ASP A 56 62.37 20.04 -57.54
CA ASP A 56 62.95 21.13 -56.78
C ASP A 56 63.70 22.12 -57.69
N VAL A 57 63.59 23.42 -57.39
CA VAL A 57 64.25 24.51 -58.16
C VAL A 57 65.76 24.30 -58.25
N TRP A 58 66.36 23.74 -57.20
CA TRP A 58 67.80 23.44 -57.15
C TRP A 58 68.20 22.34 -58.14
N GLU A 59 67.40 21.29 -58.29
CA GLU A 59 67.67 20.21 -59.25
C GLU A 59 67.55 20.70 -60.69
N LYS A 60 66.58 21.58 -60.97
CA LYS A 60 66.43 22.22 -62.28
C LYS A 60 67.65 23.08 -62.61
N ARG A 61 68.13 23.88 -61.66
CA ARG A 61 69.35 24.67 -61.84
C ARG A 61 70.55 23.78 -62.14
N LYS A 62 70.77 22.76 -61.31
CA LYS A 62 71.88 21.81 -61.49
C LYS A 62 71.83 21.13 -62.87
N PHE A 63 70.64 20.69 -63.30
CA PHE A 63 70.46 20.07 -64.62
C PHE A 63 70.74 21.06 -65.76
N LEU A 64 70.27 22.31 -65.67
CA LEU A 64 70.53 23.32 -66.70
C LEU A 64 72.01 23.73 -66.77
N VAL A 65 72.69 23.82 -65.62
CA VAL A 65 74.15 24.03 -65.57
C VAL A 65 74.89 22.86 -66.22
N ASP A 66 74.49 21.62 -65.93
CA ASP A 66 75.07 20.41 -66.54
C ASP A 66 74.82 20.34 -68.06
N LYS A 67 73.74 20.98 -68.54
CA LYS A 67 73.48 21.16 -69.98
C LYS A 67 74.23 22.32 -70.62
N GLY A 68 75.11 23.00 -69.89
CA GLY A 68 75.98 24.05 -70.41
C GLY A 68 75.34 25.43 -70.52
N LEU A 69 74.22 25.68 -69.81
CA LEU A 69 73.66 27.02 -69.68
C LEU A 69 74.41 27.83 -68.60
N THR A 70 74.56 29.12 -68.86
CA THR A 70 75.22 30.05 -67.93
C THR A 70 74.25 30.43 -66.80
N GLU A 71 74.74 30.63 -65.57
CA GLU A 71 73.89 30.95 -64.41
C GLU A 71 72.96 32.17 -64.65
N LEU A 72 73.46 33.18 -65.39
CA LEU A 72 72.67 34.37 -65.77
C LEU A 72 71.50 34.05 -66.71
N GLU A 73 71.69 33.07 -67.61
CA GLU A 73 70.64 32.62 -68.54
C GLU A 73 69.60 31.78 -67.80
N ILE A 74 70.04 30.97 -66.84
CA ILE A 74 69.17 30.16 -65.97
C ILE A 74 68.29 31.06 -65.12
N GLU A 75 68.85 32.12 -64.52
CA GLU A 75 68.08 33.08 -63.72
C GLU A 75 67.06 33.84 -64.59
N GLY A 76 67.44 34.19 -65.82
CA GLY A 76 66.52 34.76 -66.82
C GLY A 76 65.36 33.81 -67.15
N LEU A 77 65.65 32.54 -67.44
CA LEU A 77 64.62 31.53 -67.73
C LEU A 77 63.70 31.28 -66.54
N MET A 78 64.25 31.19 -65.33
CA MET A 78 63.48 31.00 -64.11
C MET A 78 62.55 32.20 -63.81
N ARG A 79 62.93 33.41 -64.24
CA ARG A 79 62.13 34.62 -64.09
C ARG A 79 61.09 34.80 -65.20
N GLU A 80 61.34 34.25 -66.38
CA GLU A 80 60.39 34.18 -67.50
C GLU A 80 59.26 33.15 -67.26
N LEU A 81 59.46 32.18 -66.36
CA LEU A 81 58.39 31.23 -66.00
C LEU A 81 57.27 31.95 -65.24
N PRO A 82 56.00 31.83 -65.68
CA PRO A 82 54.88 32.44 -64.99
C PRO A 82 54.76 31.88 -63.56
N PRO A 83 54.46 32.72 -62.55
CA PRO A 83 54.29 32.27 -61.18
C PRO A 83 53.19 31.19 -61.13
N GLN A 84 53.57 29.97 -60.75
CA GLN A 84 52.65 28.85 -60.65
C GLN A 84 51.71 29.07 -59.47
N VAL A 85 50.48 29.48 -59.76
CA VAL A 85 49.40 29.55 -58.78
C VAL A 85 48.94 28.10 -58.53
N PRO A 86 48.97 27.58 -57.28
CA PRO A 86 48.53 26.22 -57.02
C PRO A 86 47.07 26.07 -57.46
N GLN A 87 46.79 25.08 -58.33
CA GLN A 87 45.44 24.75 -58.71
C GLN A 87 44.71 24.20 -57.48
N VAL A 88 43.92 25.06 -56.83
CA VAL A 88 43.01 24.63 -55.76
C VAL A 88 42.05 23.62 -56.39
N PRO A 89 42.03 22.34 -55.95
CA PRO A 89 41.11 21.37 -56.49
C PRO A 89 39.68 21.88 -56.27
N PRO A 90 38.75 21.64 -57.22
CA PRO A 90 37.36 22.05 -57.05
C PRO A 90 36.85 21.55 -55.71
N ARG A 91 36.19 22.44 -54.95
CA ARG A 91 35.56 22.16 -53.65
C ARG A 91 34.58 20.99 -53.78
N THR A 92 35.07 19.77 -53.67
CA THR A 92 34.26 18.56 -53.58
C THR A 92 33.80 18.44 -52.14
N TYR A 93 32.76 19.20 -51.79
CA TYR A 93 31.97 18.85 -50.63
C TYR A 93 31.39 17.46 -50.88
N PRO A 94 31.55 16.50 -49.95
CA PRO A 94 30.87 15.22 -50.07
C PRO A 94 29.36 15.50 -50.18
N GLN A 95 28.72 14.87 -51.16
CA GLN A 95 27.29 14.98 -51.37
C GLN A 95 26.56 14.61 -50.06
N PRO A 96 25.62 15.43 -49.56
CA PRO A 96 24.92 15.11 -48.33
C PRO A 96 24.15 13.80 -48.50
N THR A 97 24.22 12.94 -47.48
CA THR A 97 23.51 11.67 -47.48
C THR A 97 22.01 11.90 -47.63
N PRO A 98 21.28 11.03 -48.36
CA PRO A 98 19.84 11.16 -48.53
C PRO A 98 19.13 11.10 -47.17
N SER A 99 18.07 11.91 -47.01
CA SER A 99 17.35 12.03 -45.74
C SER A 99 16.64 10.73 -45.36
N ASN A 100 16.84 10.24 -44.14
CA ASN A 100 16.15 9.07 -43.57
C ASN A 100 14.72 9.36 -43.05
N LEU A 101 14.18 10.55 -43.33
CA LEU A 101 12.85 10.99 -42.90
C LEU A 101 11.71 10.03 -43.31
N PRO A 102 11.61 9.53 -44.57
CA PRO A 102 10.52 8.62 -44.93
C PRO A 102 10.56 7.31 -44.14
N ASN A 103 11.75 6.76 -43.89
CA ASN A 103 11.91 5.55 -43.07
C ASN A 103 11.48 5.81 -41.61
N LEU A 104 11.77 6.99 -41.08
CA LEU A 104 11.36 7.40 -39.75
C LEU A 104 9.83 7.53 -39.66
N LEU A 105 9.18 8.17 -40.64
CA LEU A 105 7.72 8.28 -40.70
C LEU A 105 7.03 6.93 -40.79
N VAL A 106 7.55 6.01 -41.62
CA VAL A 106 7.02 4.63 -41.71
C VAL A 106 7.18 3.91 -40.37
N GLY A 107 8.31 4.09 -39.69
CA GLY A 107 8.54 3.56 -38.35
C GLY A 107 7.53 4.07 -37.31
N ILE A 108 7.29 5.39 -37.30
CA ILE A 108 6.31 6.03 -36.41
C ILE A 108 4.89 5.54 -36.73
N ALA A 109 4.50 5.50 -37.99
CA ALA A 109 3.19 5.04 -38.42
C ALA A 109 2.93 3.58 -37.98
N ARG A 110 3.97 2.73 -38.06
CA ARG A 110 3.89 1.35 -37.58
C ARG A 110 3.65 1.30 -36.06
N ILE A 111 4.36 2.09 -35.28
CA ILE A 111 4.16 2.16 -33.82
C ILE A 111 2.74 2.61 -33.49
N PHE A 112 2.24 3.67 -34.14
CA PHE A 112 0.86 4.12 -33.95
C PHE A 112 -0.16 3.06 -34.33
N SER A 113 0.07 2.28 -35.40
CA SER A 113 -0.81 1.18 -35.77
C SER A 113 -0.86 0.08 -34.70
N TRP A 114 0.28 -0.25 -34.08
CA TRP A 114 0.31 -1.23 -32.98
C TRP A 114 -0.39 -0.71 -31.73
N VAL A 115 -0.20 0.57 -31.39
CA VAL A 115 -0.86 1.21 -30.24
C VAL A 115 -2.36 1.31 -30.47
N ALA A 116 -2.78 1.79 -31.64
CA ALA A 116 -4.19 1.92 -32.00
C ALA A 116 -4.88 0.55 -32.03
N GLY A 117 -4.26 -0.45 -32.68
CA GLY A 117 -4.78 -1.81 -32.72
C GLY A 117 -4.86 -2.46 -31.33
N GLY A 118 -3.80 -2.34 -30.52
CA GLY A 118 -3.79 -2.84 -29.15
C GLY A 118 -4.87 -2.19 -28.28
N SER A 119 -5.04 -0.87 -28.38
CA SER A 119 -6.08 -0.14 -27.64
C SER A 119 -7.49 -0.57 -28.03
N ALA A 120 -7.74 -0.81 -29.33
CA ALA A 120 -9.02 -1.28 -29.83
C ALA A 120 -9.37 -2.68 -29.31
N VAL A 121 -8.38 -3.59 -29.24
CA VAL A 121 -8.57 -4.95 -28.68
C VAL A 121 -8.89 -4.89 -27.19
N VAL A 122 -8.18 -4.06 -26.41
CA VAL A 122 -8.45 -3.89 -24.97
C VAL A 122 -9.86 -3.32 -24.76
N LEU A 123 -10.24 -2.32 -25.55
CA LEU A 123 -11.57 -1.71 -25.47
C LEU A 123 -12.67 -2.74 -25.81
N PHE A 124 -12.45 -3.54 -26.86
CA PHE A 124 -13.35 -4.63 -27.23
C PHE A 124 -13.48 -5.66 -26.09
N MET A 125 -12.36 -6.08 -25.48
CA MET A 125 -12.37 -7.01 -24.35
C MET A 125 -13.11 -6.44 -23.13
N TYR A 126 -12.93 -5.15 -22.84
CA TYR A 126 -13.61 -4.45 -21.76
C TYR A 126 -15.13 -4.46 -21.94
N TYR A 127 -15.62 -4.00 -23.10
CA TYR A 127 -17.07 -3.94 -23.36
C TYR A 127 -17.70 -5.32 -23.53
N ARG A 128 -16.99 -6.27 -24.15
CA ARG A 128 -17.53 -7.60 -24.46
C ARG A 128 -17.56 -8.55 -23.26
N PHE A 129 -16.60 -8.45 -22.35
CA PHE A 129 -16.42 -9.43 -21.26
C PHE A 129 -16.44 -8.83 -19.86
N LEU A 130 -15.72 -7.73 -19.61
CA LEU A 130 -15.61 -7.18 -18.25
C LEU A 130 -16.91 -6.50 -17.82
N LEU A 131 -17.44 -5.60 -18.65
CA LEU A 131 -18.66 -4.84 -18.34
C LEU A 131 -19.89 -5.74 -18.06
N PRO A 132 -20.21 -6.76 -18.88
CA PRO A 132 -21.35 -7.64 -18.59
C PRO A 132 -21.16 -8.47 -17.31
N ARG A 133 -19.92 -8.85 -16.97
CA ARG A 133 -19.65 -9.55 -15.70
C ARG A 133 -19.80 -8.61 -14.50
N LEU A 134 -19.28 -7.40 -14.61
CA LEU A 134 -19.37 -6.39 -13.55
C LEU A 134 -20.82 -6.03 -13.26
N THR A 135 -21.60 -5.75 -14.31
CA THR A 135 -23.02 -5.41 -14.19
C THR A 135 -23.84 -6.54 -13.57
N ARG A 136 -23.64 -7.80 -14.00
CA ARG A 136 -24.31 -8.97 -13.39
C ARG A 136 -23.98 -9.10 -11.90
N SER A 137 -22.71 -8.99 -11.53
CA SER A 137 -22.29 -9.07 -10.13
C SER A 137 -22.87 -7.92 -9.29
N PHE A 138 -22.93 -6.72 -9.86
CA PHE A 138 -23.48 -5.54 -9.22
C PHE A 138 -24.99 -5.68 -9.01
N GLN A 139 -25.72 -6.09 -10.04
CA GLN A 139 -27.16 -6.33 -9.96
C GLN A 139 -27.50 -7.43 -8.96
N ALA A 140 -26.76 -8.54 -8.93
CA ALA A 140 -26.96 -9.60 -7.95
C ALA A 140 -26.74 -9.11 -6.51
N ARG A 141 -25.66 -8.36 -6.27
CA ARG A 141 -25.40 -7.76 -4.95
C ARG A 141 -26.47 -6.74 -4.56
N HIS A 142 -26.91 -5.93 -5.51
CA HIS A 142 -27.96 -4.94 -5.29
C HIS A 142 -29.29 -5.63 -4.95
N ALA A 143 -29.67 -6.67 -5.69
CA ALA A 143 -30.87 -7.46 -5.44
C ALA A 143 -30.86 -8.10 -4.04
N LEU A 144 -29.72 -8.65 -3.60
CA LEU A 144 -29.57 -9.19 -2.25
C LEU A 144 -29.75 -8.10 -1.18
N ARG A 145 -29.15 -6.92 -1.36
CA ARG A 145 -29.31 -5.80 -0.43
C ARG A 145 -30.77 -5.36 -0.35
N MET A 146 -31.43 -5.17 -1.48
CA MET A 146 -32.85 -4.80 -1.54
C MET A 146 -33.75 -5.86 -0.90
N HIS A 147 -33.45 -7.14 -1.10
CA HIS A 147 -34.18 -8.24 -0.47
C HIS A 147 -34.01 -8.23 1.06
N HIS A 148 -32.78 -8.01 1.55
CA HIS A 148 -32.53 -7.93 2.99
C HIS A 148 -33.23 -6.73 3.63
N THR A 149 -33.19 -5.55 2.99
CA THR A 149 -33.89 -4.37 3.51
C THR A 149 -35.40 -4.59 3.50
N GLY A 150 -35.95 -5.19 2.43
CA GLY A 150 -37.37 -5.51 2.35
C GLY A 150 -37.83 -6.53 3.39
N LEU A 151 -37.02 -7.54 3.71
CA LEU A 151 -37.33 -8.49 4.78
C LEU A 151 -37.34 -7.81 6.16
N MET A 152 -36.39 -6.91 6.44
CA MET A 152 -36.35 -6.17 7.70
C MET A 152 -37.55 -5.23 7.86
N GLU A 153 -37.97 -4.59 6.78
CA GLU A 153 -39.17 -3.75 6.77
C GLU A 153 -40.43 -4.58 7.03
N ARG A 154 -40.57 -5.76 6.40
CA ARG A 154 -41.65 -6.72 6.67
C ARG A 154 -41.65 -7.23 8.10
N LEU A 155 -40.48 -7.51 8.67
CA LEU A 155 -40.35 -7.89 10.08
C LEU A 155 -40.82 -6.76 10.99
N ASN A 156 -40.36 -5.54 10.77
CA ASN A 156 -40.73 -4.38 11.59
C ASN A 156 -42.25 -4.08 11.52
N THR A 157 -42.84 -4.15 10.33
CA THR A 157 -44.30 -4.02 10.16
C THR A 157 -45.06 -5.16 10.85
N SER A 158 -44.56 -6.39 10.81
CA SER A 158 -45.18 -7.51 11.55
C SER A 158 -45.10 -7.31 13.07
N LEU A 159 -43.97 -6.84 13.60
CA LEU A 159 -43.79 -6.59 15.04
C LEU A 159 -44.69 -5.46 15.54
N THR A 160 -44.83 -4.39 14.77
CA THR A 160 -45.73 -3.28 15.12
C THR A 160 -47.19 -3.74 15.13
N SER A 161 -47.62 -4.51 14.14
CA SER A 161 -48.98 -5.09 14.12
C SER A 161 -49.25 -6.06 15.27
N LEU A 162 -48.27 -6.89 15.63
CA LEU A 162 -48.37 -7.83 16.75
C LEU A 162 -48.44 -7.06 18.08
N LYS A 163 -47.62 -6.03 18.25
CA LYS A 163 -47.65 -5.15 19.42
C LYS A 163 -49.03 -4.49 19.56
N GLU A 164 -49.59 -3.97 18.48
CA GLU A 164 -50.91 -3.37 18.48
C GLU A 164 -51.99 -4.40 18.88
N THR A 165 -51.96 -5.58 18.27
CA THR A 165 -52.88 -6.69 18.61
C THR A 165 -52.75 -7.11 20.07
N GLN A 166 -51.52 -7.19 20.59
CA GLN A 166 -51.27 -7.46 22.01
C GLN A 166 -51.86 -6.35 22.88
N THR A 167 -51.60 -5.08 22.58
CA THR A 167 -52.16 -3.98 23.39
C THR A 167 -53.68 -3.96 23.40
N GLN A 168 -54.31 -4.28 22.27
CA GLN A 168 -55.77 -4.40 22.18
C GLN A 168 -56.30 -5.59 22.99
N THR A 169 -55.62 -6.74 22.92
CA THR A 169 -56.02 -7.95 23.67
C THR A 169 -55.79 -7.78 25.17
N PHE A 170 -54.68 -7.16 25.58
CA PHE A 170 -54.35 -6.91 26.98
C PHE A 170 -55.15 -5.77 27.59
N ALA A 171 -55.72 -4.85 26.80
CA ALA A 171 -56.63 -3.83 27.32
C ALA A 171 -57.91 -4.43 27.94
N VAL A 172 -58.29 -5.65 27.53
CA VAL A 172 -59.48 -6.35 28.04
C VAL A 172 -59.17 -7.13 29.34
N LEU A 173 -57.91 -7.52 29.54
CA LEU A 173 -57.51 -8.31 30.70
C LEU A 173 -57.08 -7.38 31.84
N PRO A 174 -57.56 -7.57 33.08
CA PRO A 174 -56.98 -6.89 34.23
C PRO A 174 -55.50 -7.27 34.29
N GLN A 175 -54.62 -6.26 34.26
CA GLN A 175 -53.19 -6.52 34.38
C GLN A 175 -52.96 -7.20 35.72
N PRO A 176 -52.36 -8.41 35.75
CA PRO A 176 -51.95 -8.98 37.02
C PRO A 176 -50.96 -8.01 37.60
N THR A 177 -51.32 -7.31 38.67
CA THR A 177 -50.37 -6.50 39.43
C THR A 177 -49.35 -7.49 39.95
N PRO A 178 -48.12 -7.53 39.38
CA PRO A 178 -47.11 -8.43 39.90
C PRO A 178 -46.97 -8.06 41.36
N PHE A 179 -47.10 -9.05 42.26
CA PHE A 179 -46.88 -8.81 43.67
C PHE A 179 -45.48 -8.22 43.81
N GLN A 180 -45.42 -6.93 44.11
CA GLN A 180 -44.19 -6.17 44.13
C GLN A 180 -44.06 -5.61 45.53
N GLU A 181 -43.13 -6.18 46.29
CA GLU A 181 -42.71 -5.61 47.57
C GLU A 181 -42.31 -4.15 47.37
N ASP A 182 -42.62 -3.32 48.37
CA ASP A 182 -42.20 -1.94 48.39
C ASP A 182 -40.68 -1.85 48.16
N PRO A 183 -40.23 -0.94 47.29
CA PRO A 183 -38.82 -0.85 46.90
C PRO A 183 -37.90 -0.57 48.10
N LYS A 184 -38.45 -0.01 49.19
CA LYS A 184 -37.76 0.22 50.46
C LYS A 184 -37.21 -1.07 51.09
N TYR A 185 -37.95 -2.18 50.95
CA TYR A 185 -37.64 -3.41 51.66
C TYR A 185 -36.99 -4.50 50.81
N LYS A 186 -36.93 -4.32 49.48
CA LYS A 186 -36.31 -5.30 48.56
C LYS A 186 -34.85 -5.66 48.90
N GLY A 187 -34.11 -4.71 49.48
CA GLY A 187 -32.71 -4.91 49.87
C GLY A 187 -32.51 -5.52 51.27
N CYS A 188 -33.57 -5.60 52.07
CA CYS A 188 -33.48 -6.09 53.44
C CYS A 188 -33.56 -7.62 53.46
N GLN A 189 -32.49 -8.25 53.95
CA GLN A 189 -32.40 -9.71 54.11
C GLN A 189 -32.48 -10.14 55.59
N THR A 190 -32.33 -9.20 56.52
CA THR A 190 -32.33 -9.45 57.96
C THR A 190 -33.38 -8.58 58.64
N LEU A 191 -33.95 -9.07 59.72
CA LEU A 191 -35.03 -8.37 60.41
C LEU A 191 -34.54 -7.05 61.02
N ALA A 192 -33.31 -7.02 61.54
CA ALA A 192 -32.67 -5.81 62.06
C ALA A 192 -32.64 -4.68 61.02
N LYS A 193 -32.30 -4.98 59.75
CA LYS A 193 -32.26 -3.96 58.68
C LYS A 193 -33.64 -3.41 58.34
N VAL A 194 -34.69 -4.23 58.44
CA VAL A 194 -36.07 -3.76 58.21
C VAL A 194 -36.49 -2.79 59.31
N LEU A 195 -36.14 -3.09 60.56
CA LEU A 195 -36.40 -2.23 61.71
C LEU A 195 -35.58 -0.93 61.62
N ASP A 196 -34.31 -0.98 61.21
CA ASP A 196 -33.49 0.23 61.03
C ASP A 196 -34.01 1.14 59.91
N THR A 197 -34.72 0.57 58.93
CA THR A 197 -35.26 1.32 57.77
C THR A 197 -36.61 1.98 58.08
N THR A 198 -37.28 1.57 59.15
CA THR A 198 -38.65 2.02 59.48
C THR A 198 -38.65 2.72 60.84
N GLU A 199 -39.09 3.98 60.89
CA GLU A 199 -39.16 4.74 62.15
C GLU A 199 -40.28 4.23 63.07
N GLU A 200 -41.34 3.66 62.48
CA GLU A 200 -42.50 3.13 63.20
C GLU A 200 -42.68 1.62 62.93
N ALA A 201 -42.67 0.80 63.98
CA ALA A 201 -42.79 -0.65 63.85
C ALA A 201 -44.13 -1.13 63.26
N THR A 202 -45.15 -0.27 63.23
CA THR A 202 -46.51 -0.55 62.76
C THR A 202 -46.69 -0.48 61.25
N ASP A 203 -45.77 0.15 60.52
CA ASP A 203 -45.90 0.38 59.06
C ASP A 203 -45.24 -0.71 58.21
N ILE A 204 -44.67 -1.74 58.82
CA ILE A 204 -43.94 -2.79 58.12
C ILE A 204 -44.94 -3.80 57.53
N PRO A 205 -44.91 -4.07 56.21
CA PRO A 205 -45.77 -5.08 55.62
C PRO A 205 -45.48 -6.48 56.18
N ASP A 206 -46.53 -7.17 56.63
CA ASP A 206 -46.50 -8.51 57.22
C ASP A 206 -45.67 -9.50 56.39
N PHE A 207 -45.82 -9.45 55.07
CA PHE A 207 -45.08 -10.28 54.13
C PHE A 207 -43.55 -10.09 54.22
N THR A 208 -43.09 -8.84 54.29
CA THR A 208 -41.66 -8.49 54.32
C THR A 208 -41.02 -8.98 55.61
N LEU A 209 -41.74 -8.85 56.72
CA LEU A 209 -41.31 -9.25 58.05
C LEU A 209 -41.11 -10.78 58.09
N LEU A 210 -42.09 -11.54 57.60
CA LEU A 210 -41.99 -13.00 57.48
C LEU A 210 -40.85 -13.43 56.55
N ARG A 211 -40.69 -12.78 55.39
CA ARG A 211 -39.60 -13.05 54.46
C ARG A 211 -38.23 -12.87 55.13
N CYS A 212 -38.02 -11.75 55.81
CA CYS A 212 -36.74 -11.44 56.45
C CYS A 212 -36.44 -12.39 57.63
N ALA A 213 -37.46 -12.74 58.41
CA ALA A 213 -37.30 -13.70 59.52
C ALA A 213 -36.93 -15.10 59.02
N LEU A 214 -37.63 -15.61 57.99
CA LEU A 214 -37.31 -16.90 57.37
C LEU A 214 -35.90 -16.90 56.76
N GLN A 215 -35.51 -15.81 56.09
CA GLN A 215 -34.18 -15.68 55.50
C GLN A 215 -33.07 -15.60 56.56
N GLU A 216 -33.31 -14.93 57.69
CA GLU A 216 -32.38 -14.86 58.82
C GLU A 216 -32.17 -16.22 59.49
N ILE A 217 -33.24 -17.00 59.69
CA ILE A 217 -33.15 -18.37 60.23
C ILE A 217 -32.47 -19.31 59.22
N ALA A 218 -32.79 -19.20 57.94
CA ALA A 218 -32.14 -19.97 56.89
C ALA A 218 -30.64 -19.67 56.79
N ALA A 219 -30.22 -18.42 57.00
CA ALA A 219 -28.81 -18.03 57.04
C ALA A 219 -28.05 -18.66 58.22
N GLN A 220 -28.74 -19.03 59.30
CA GLN A 220 -28.17 -19.78 60.42
C GLN A 220 -28.06 -21.30 60.15
N GLY A 221 -28.53 -21.77 58.98
CA GLY A 221 -28.48 -23.17 58.58
C GLY A 221 -29.54 -24.05 59.24
N ARG A 222 -30.55 -23.47 59.90
CA ARG A 222 -31.69 -24.20 60.49
C ARG A 222 -32.87 -24.19 59.54
N LYS A 223 -33.66 -25.27 59.56
CA LYS A 223 -34.96 -25.30 58.87
C LYS A 223 -35.97 -24.55 59.76
N PRO A 224 -36.61 -23.47 59.30
CA PRO A 224 -37.50 -22.68 60.13
C PRO A 224 -38.73 -23.52 60.52
N THR A 225 -38.85 -23.86 61.79
CA THR A 225 -40.12 -24.37 62.33
C THR A 225 -41.02 -23.19 62.68
N THR A 226 -42.33 -23.42 62.74
CA THR A 226 -43.30 -22.39 63.15
C THR A 226 -42.91 -21.76 64.50
N GLU A 227 -42.55 -22.60 65.48
CA GLU A 227 -42.17 -22.16 66.83
C GLU A 227 -40.89 -21.31 66.82
N GLU A 228 -39.86 -21.73 66.06
CA GLU A 228 -38.61 -20.96 65.96
C GLU A 228 -38.82 -19.62 65.23
N LEU A 229 -39.73 -19.59 64.26
CA LEU A 229 -40.08 -18.36 63.53
C LEU A 229 -40.71 -17.33 64.46
N PHE A 230 -41.76 -17.70 65.19
CA PHE A 230 -42.43 -16.77 66.11
C PHE A 230 -41.55 -16.39 67.29
N ALA A 231 -40.76 -17.32 67.84
CA ALA A 231 -39.79 -16.99 68.89
C ALA A 231 -38.73 -15.97 68.41
N ALA A 232 -38.27 -16.07 67.15
CA ALA A 232 -37.34 -15.11 66.57
C ALA A 232 -38.00 -13.73 66.35
N LEU A 233 -39.29 -13.69 66.00
CA LEU A 233 -40.05 -12.46 65.85
C LEU A 233 -40.31 -11.79 67.20
N GLU A 234 -40.78 -12.53 68.21
CA GLU A 234 -41.00 -12.04 69.57
C GLU A 234 -39.73 -11.45 70.18
N ALA A 235 -38.58 -12.09 69.97
CA ALA A 235 -37.29 -11.60 70.47
C ALA A 235 -36.88 -10.24 69.90
N LYS A 236 -37.39 -9.86 68.73
CA LYS A 236 -37.03 -8.62 68.02
C LYS A 236 -38.13 -7.56 68.08
N LEU A 237 -39.38 -7.97 68.27
CA LEU A 237 -40.56 -7.12 68.28
C LEU A 237 -41.31 -7.33 69.60
N PRO A 238 -40.98 -6.60 70.68
CA PRO A 238 -41.61 -6.77 71.99
C PRO A 238 -43.13 -6.48 71.98
N HIS A 239 -43.63 -5.78 70.96
CA HIS A 239 -45.05 -5.50 70.77
C HIS A 239 -45.88 -6.76 70.47
N LEU A 240 -45.27 -7.85 69.98
CA LEU A 240 -45.94 -9.13 69.76
C LEU A 240 -46.43 -9.78 71.07
N THR A 241 -45.80 -9.46 72.22
CA THR A 241 -46.21 -9.98 73.53
C THR A 241 -47.42 -9.21 74.11
N SER A 242 -47.82 -8.10 73.50
CA SER A 242 -49.01 -7.34 73.89
C SER A 242 -50.29 -8.08 73.46
N ASP A 243 -51.44 -7.71 74.04
CA ASP A 243 -52.76 -8.25 73.66
C ASP A 243 -53.11 -7.92 72.19
N GLU A 244 -52.63 -6.78 71.68
CA GLU A 244 -52.68 -6.42 70.25
C GLU A 244 -51.78 -7.31 69.39
N GLY A 245 -50.70 -7.84 69.98
CA GLY A 245 -49.76 -8.74 69.36
C GLY A 245 -50.37 -10.08 68.97
N LEU A 246 -51.34 -10.60 69.74
CA LEU A 246 -52.07 -11.82 69.40
C LEU A 246 -52.87 -11.69 68.10
N GLN A 247 -53.52 -10.53 67.89
CA GLN A 247 -54.22 -10.26 66.63
C GLN A 247 -53.25 -10.11 65.46
N TYR A 248 -52.06 -9.55 65.73
CA TYR A 248 -51.01 -9.43 64.72
C TYR A 248 -50.39 -10.80 64.38
N GLU A 249 -50.21 -11.67 65.36
CA GLU A 249 -49.77 -13.05 65.16
C GLU A 249 -50.74 -13.83 64.27
N GLU A 250 -52.05 -13.68 64.50
CA GLU A 250 -53.07 -14.29 63.63
C GLU A 250 -52.98 -13.76 62.19
N LYS A 251 -52.76 -12.45 61.99
CA LYS A 251 -52.55 -11.87 60.65
C LYS A 251 -51.28 -12.39 59.98
N LEU A 252 -50.19 -12.52 60.72
CA LEU A 252 -48.95 -13.11 60.22
C LEU A 252 -49.17 -14.57 59.82
N TRP A 253 -49.90 -15.33 60.63
CA TRP A 253 -50.26 -16.71 60.31
C TRP A 253 -51.14 -16.81 59.06
N GLN A 254 -52.15 -15.94 58.94
CA GLN A 254 -52.99 -15.83 57.74
C GLN A 254 -52.16 -15.47 56.51
N THR A 255 -51.22 -14.52 56.63
CA THR A 255 -50.32 -14.11 55.55
C THR A 255 -49.45 -15.29 55.11
N LEU A 256 -48.87 -16.01 56.07
CA LEU A 256 -47.97 -17.13 55.85
C LEU A 256 -48.69 -18.33 55.19
N THR A 257 -49.97 -18.55 55.49
CA THR A 257 -50.78 -19.62 54.90
C THR A 257 -51.47 -19.23 53.59
N THR A 258 -51.78 -17.95 53.38
CA THR A 258 -52.51 -17.47 52.20
C THR A 258 -51.57 -17.13 51.03
N HIS A 259 -50.35 -16.67 51.31
CA HIS A 259 -49.43 -16.26 50.24
C HIS A 259 -48.72 -17.46 49.57
N PRO A 260 -48.71 -17.54 48.23
CA PRO A 260 -48.13 -18.67 47.50
C PRO A 260 -46.60 -18.74 47.53
N PHE A 261 -45.93 -17.71 48.08
CA PHE A 261 -44.46 -17.64 48.18
C PHE A 261 -43.91 -18.38 49.41
N PHE A 262 -44.78 -18.68 50.38
CA PHE A 262 -44.43 -19.49 51.53
C PHE A 262 -44.85 -20.93 51.26
N HIS A 263 -43.89 -21.84 51.36
CA HIS A 263 -44.14 -23.26 51.20
C HIS A 263 -44.00 -23.94 52.55
N HIS A 264 -45.07 -24.63 52.93
CA HIS A 264 -45.11 -25.52 54.08
C HIS A 264 -44.68 -26.90 53.64
N GLU A 265 -43.67 -27.45 54.30
CA GLU A 265 -43.19 -28.81 54.08
C GLU A 265 -43.20 -29.55 55.43
N ASP A 266 -44.06 -30.55 55.55
CA ASP A 266 -44.09 -31.46 56.69
C ASP A 266 -43.15 -32.64 56.42
N ALA A 267 -41.95 -32.58 56.99
CA ALA A 267 -40.99 -33.68 56.96
C ALA A 267 -40.80 -34.23 58.38
N ASP A 268 -40.94 -35.55 58.54
CA ASP A 268 -40.67 -36.27 59.80
C ASP A 268 -41.46 -35.75 61.03
N GLY A 269 -42.68 -35.27 60.82
CA GLY A 269 -43.53 -34.70 61.89
C GLY A 269 -43.09 -33.32 62.35
N LYS A 270 -42.17 -32.65 61.63
CA LYS A 270 -41.78 -31.25 61.84
C LYS A 270 -42.27 -30.41 60.67
N SER A 271 -43.16 -29.47 60.95
CA SER A 271 -43.59 -28.46 60.00
C SER A 271 -42.47 -27.46 59.76
N THR A 272 -41.93 -27.47 58.54
CA THR A 272 -40.87 -26.55 58.12
C THR A 272 -41.42 -25.57 57.09
N TRP A 273 -41.01 -24.31 57.21
CA TRP A 273 -41.41 -23.24 56.29
C TRP A 273 -40.22 -22.81 55.45
N SER A 274 -40.46 -22.69 54.15
CA SER A 274 -39.47 -22.14 53.22
C SER A 274 -40.06 -20.99 52.43
N PHE A 275 -39.24 -19.96 52.23
CA PHE A 275 -39.57 -18.85 51.34
C PHE A 275 -38.90 -19.12 49.99
N SER A 276 -39.71 -19.26 48.94
CA SER A 276 -39.21 -19.38 47.56
C SER A 276 -39.51 -18.07 46.83
N PRO A 277 -38.50 -17.29 46.40
CA PRO A 277 -38.74 -16.10 45.61
C PRO A 277 -39.48 -16.50 44.32
N PRO A 278 -40.40 -15.64 43.81
CA PRO A 278 -41.07 -15.91 42.54
C PRO A 278 -40.03 -16.30 41.50
N PRO A 279 -40.16 -17.47 40.84
CA PRO A 279 -39.26 -17.82 39.76
C PRO A 279 -39.35 -16.69 38.72
N PRO A 280 -38.21 -16.23 38.17
CA PRO A 280 -38.24 -15.18 37.16
C PRO A 280 -39.21 -15.63 36.07
N PRO A 281 -40.12 -14.73 35.60
CA PRO A 281 -41.10 -15.12 34.61
C PRO A 281 -40.36 -15.72 33.42
N SER A 282 -40.76 -16.94 33.03
CA SER A 282 -40.14 -17.64 31.91
C SER A 282 -40.12 -16.72 30.70
N GLU A 283 -38.96 -16.54 30.08
CA GLU A 283 -38.82 -15.63 28.95
C GLU A 283 -39.89 -15.96 27.89
N PRO A 284 -40.68 -14.98 27.42
CA PRO A 284 -41.70 -15.25 26.42
C PRO A 284 -41.06 -15.86 25.17
N PRO A 285 -41.73 -16.83 24.50
CA PRO A 285 -41.15 -17.57 23.37
C PRO A 285 -40.77 -16.66 22.20
N LEU A 286 -41.39 -15.48 22.12
CA LEU A 286 -41.03 -14.46 21.15
C LEU A 286 -39.63 -13.89 21.43
N LEU A 287 -39.27 -13.59 22.68
CA LEU A 287 -37.94 -13.09 23.03
C LEU A 287 -36.85 -14.14 22.78
N SER A 288 -37.12 -15.42 23.05
CA SER A 288 -36.16 -16.48 22.71
C SER A 288 -35.97 -16.62 21.19
N SER A 289 -37.06 -16.50 20.41
CA SER A 289 -36.97 -16.48 18.94
C SER A 289 -36.21 -15.26 18.41
N LEU A 290 -36.41 -14.07 19.00
CA LEU A 290 -35.68 -12.86 18.66
C LEU A 290 -34.21 -12.92 19.07
N ASN A 291 -33.90 -13.48 20.23
CA ASN A 291 -32.52 -13.72 20.67
C ASN A 291 -31.82 -14.72 19.74
N THR A 292 -32.52 -15.77 19.32
CA THR A 292 -32.02 -16.74 18.33
C THR A 292 -31.82 -16.09 16.96
N LEU A 293 -32.75 -15.24 16.52
CA LEU A 293 -32.62 -14.50 15.27
C LEU A 293 -31.47 -13.48 15.34
N THR A 294 -31.30 -12.83 16.49
CA THR A 294 -30.22 -11.87 16.75
C THR A 294 -28.86 -12.57 16.78
N SER A 295 -28.79 -13.81 17.29
CA SER A 295 -27.56 -14.60 17.29
C SER A 295 -27.27 -15.25 15.92
N ALA A 296 -28.30 -15.59 15.15
CA ALA A 296 -28.18 -16.12 13.78
C ALA A 296 -27.85 -15.03 12.75
N LEU A 297 -28.27 -13.77 13.01
CA LEU A 297 -27.85 -12.64 12.20
C LEU A 297 -26.33 -12.51 12.28
N PRO A 298 -25.63 -12.34 11.14
CA PRO A 298 -24.20 -12.07 11.16
C PRO A 298 -24.00 -10.85 12.04
N LYS A 299 -23.37 -11.03 13.21
CA LYS A 299 -22.97 -9.89 14.04
C LYS A 299 -22.24 -8.94 13.10
N PRO A 300 -22.64 -7.65 13.03
CA PRO A 300 -21.88 -6.68 12.26
C PRO A 300 -20.47 -6.82 12.79
N ILE A 301 -19.59 -7.34 11.94
CA ILE A 301 -18.21 -7.62 12.31
C ILE A 301 -17.68 -6.24 12.61
N GLY A 302 -17.66 -5.88 13.90
CA GLY A 302 -17.14 -4.63 14.39
C GLY A 302 -15.77 -4.53 13.75
N GLN A 303 -15.61 -3.54 12.88
CA GLN A 303 -14.34 -3.28 12.24
C GLN A 303 -13.79 -4.52 11.48
N GLN A 304 -14.43 -4.95 10.39
CA GLN A 304 -13.62 -5.34 9.22
C GLN A 304 -12.92 -4.10 8.67
N THR A 305 -12.00 -3.53 9.44
CA THR A 305 -11.01 -2.58 8.95
C THR A 305 -10.18 -3.24 7.83
N ASN A 306 -10.09 -4.57 7.80
CA ASN A 306 -9.05 -5.26 7.05
C ASN A 306 -9.35 -5.54 5.56
N GLN A 307 -10.61 -5.59 5.09
CA GLN A 307 -10.84 -5.86 3.64
C GLN A 307 -10.50 -4.65 2.77
N PHE A 308 -11.00 -3.48 3.15
CA PHE A 308 -10.62 -2.25 2.46
C PHE A 308 -9.23 -1.76 2.87
N GLN A 309 -8.73 -2.06 4.08
CA GLN A 309 -7.33 -1.77 4.39
C GLN A 309 -6.36 -2.64 3.61
N HIS A 310 -6.62 -3.93 3.36
CA HIS A 310 -5.74 -4.70 2.46
C HIS A 310 -5.79 -4.15 1.03
N THR A 311 -6.98 -3.74 0.55
CA THR A 311 -7.11 -3.14 -0.78
C THR A 311 -6.41 -1.76 -0.83
N LEU A 312 -6.54 -0.94 0.20
CA LEU A 312 -5.85 0.35 0.29
C LEU A 312 -4.35 0.18 0.50
N GLN A 313 -3.91 -0.78 1.32
CA GLN A 313 -2.51 -1.12 1.52
C GLN A 313 -1.87 -1.63 0.24
N THR A 314 -2.55 -2.51 -0.50
CA THR A 314 -2.08 -2.95 -1.83
C THR A 314 -2.06 -1.82 -2.84
N LEU A 315 -3.01 -0.88 -2.80
CA LEU A 315 -2.95 0.34 -3.60
C LEU A 315 -1.79 1.27 -3.18
N PHE A 316 -1.51 1.38 -1.88
CA PHE A 316 -0.37 2.13 -1.36
C PHE A 316 0.96 1.49 -1.76
N ASP A 317 1.08 0.17 -1.65
CA ASP A 317 2.26 -0.59 -2.05
C ASP A 317 2.48 -0.51 -3.56
N LEU A 318 1.41 -0.62 -4.36
CA LEU A 318 1.45 -0.43 -5.81
C LEU A 318 1.89 0.99 -6.18
N THR A 319 1.31 2.01 -5.52
CA THR A 319 1.65 3.41 -5.76
C THR A 319 3.09 3.70 -5.34
N GLY A 320 3.55 3.12 -4.22
CA GLY A 320 4.93 3.16 -3.76
C GLY A 320 5.88 2.50 -4.75
N TYR A 321 5.50 1.35 -5.31
CA TYR A 321 6.27 0.65 -6.35
C TYR A 321 6.36 1.45 -7.65
N ILE A 322 5.24 2.01 -8.14
CA ILE A 322 5.20 2.86 -9.33
C ILE A 322 6.04 4.11 -9.12
N SER A 323 5.89 4.79 -7.97
CA SER A 323 6.69 5.97 -7.63
C SER A 323 8.18 5.63 -7.57
N THR A 324 8.52 4.50 -6.94
CA THR A 324 9.91 4.01 -6.90
C THR A 324 10.41 3.76 -8.31
N GLN A 325 9.69 3.03 -9.17
CA GLN A 325 10.07 2.81 -10.57
C GLN A 325 10.17 4.09 -11.38
N THR A 326 9.29 5.08 -11.15
CA THR A 326 9.25 6.34 -11.91
C THR A 326 10.41 7.26 -11.54
N TYR A 327 10.83 7.26 -10.27
CA TYR A 327 11.96 8.06 -9.78
C TYR A 327 13.28 7.27 -9.67
N SER A 328 13.25 5.94 -9.80
CA SER A 328 14.42 5.06 -9.89
C SER A 328 14.82 4.78 -11.33
N ILE A 329 14.19 5.41 -12.33
CA ILE A 329 14.72 5.42 -13.70
C ILE A 329 16.12 6.04 -13.62
N PRO A 330 17.20 5.26 -13.73
CA PRO A 330 18.54 5.79 -13.75
C PRO A 330 18.79 6.21 -15.20
N SER A 331 18.23 7.33 -15.67
CA SER A 331 18.62 7.94 -16.94
C SER A 331 18.86 6.97 -18.13
N ILE A 332 18.03 5.94 -18.33
CA ILE A 332 18.14 5.06 -19.51
C ILE A 332 17.40 5.70 -20.70
N SER A 333 17.63 6.99 -20.93
CA SER A 333 17.17 7.68 -22.14
C SER A 333 18.20 8.72 -22.56
N SER A 334 19.36 8.22 -22.99
CA SER A 334 20.15 8.76 -24.10
C SER A 334 21.43 7.94 -24.23
N ARG A 335 21.36 6.77 -24.87
CA ARG A 335 22.54 6.20 -25.53
C ARG A 335 22.81 7.04 -26.78
N SER A 336 23.45 8.19 -26.61
CA SER A 336 24.24 8.83 -27.64
C SER A 336 25.70 8.51 -27.37
N SER A 337 26.35 7.85 -28.31
CA SER A 337 27.80 7.65 -28.34
C SER A 337 28.54 8.96 -28.10
N GLY A 338 29.55 8.93 -27.22
CA GLY A 338 30.66 9.88 -27.27
C GLY A 338 31.09 10.47 -25.94
N LEU A 339 32.28 10.06 -25.51
CA LEU A 339 33.24 10.77 -24.65
C LEU A 339 32.88 11.05 -23.17
N ASN A 340 33.64 10.33 -22.33
CA ASN A 340 34.39 10.80 -21.15
C ASN A 340 33.67 11.04 -19.80
N ALA A 341 34.17 10.28 -18.82
CA ALA A 341 34.35 10.62 -17.41
C ALA A 341 33.10 10.80 -16.52
N SER A 342 32.63 9.68 -15.96
CA SER A 342 32.14 9.68 -14.58
C SER A 342 32.45 8.33 -13.93
N ALA A 343 33.19 8.39 -12.82
CA ALA A 343 33.78 7.30 -12.09
C ALA A 343 32.83 6.11 -11.85
N HIS A 344 33.27 4.94 -12.29
CA HIS A 344 32.73 3.65 -11.89
C HIS A 344 33.08 3.48 -10.39
N LEU A 345 32.13 3.82 -9.51
CA LEU A 345 32.26 3.50 -8.08
C LEU A 345 32.23 1.98 -7.94
N THR A 346 33.00 1.44 -7.00
CA THR A 346 33.05 0.00 -6.76
C THR A 346 31.68 -0.49 -6.27
N PRO A 347 31.30 -1.76 -6.53
CA PRO A 347 30.00 -2.30 -6.10
C PRO A 347 29.74 -2.14 -4.59
N GLU A 348 30.80 -2.10 -3.79
CA GLU A 348 30.75 -1.84 -2.35
C GLU A 348 30.31 -0.40 -2.03
N GLU A 349 30.72 0.61 -2.80
CA GLU A 349 30.29 1.99 -2.60
C GLU A 349 28.82 2.21 -3.01
N GLU A 350 28.32 1.45 -3.98
CA GLU A 350 26.90 1.44 -4.31
C GLU A 350 26.06 0.78 -3.20
N GLU A 351 26.58 -0.26 -2.56
CA GLU A 351 25.95 -0.91 -1.40
C GLU A 351 25.92 0.03 -0.19
N VAL A 352 27.04 0.70 0.12
CA VAL A 352 27.11 1.72 1.18
C VAL A 352 26.16 2.88 0.91
N ARG A 353 26.04 3.35 -0.34
CA ARG A 353 25.05 4.39 -0.68
C ARG A 353 23.61 3.91 -0.55
N ARG A 354 23.34 2.64 -0.87
CA ARG A 354 22.03 2.02 -0.70
C ARG A 354 21.67 1.91 0.78
N GLU A 355 22.64 1.53 1.60
CA GLU A 355 22.48 1.40 3.05
C GLU A 355 22.33 2.77 3.74
N ILE A 356 23.12 3.78 3.36
CA ILE A 356 22.96 5.17 3.83
C ILE A 356 21.60 5.73 3.42
N ARG A 357 21.09 5.40 2.22
CA ARG A 357 19.76 5.82 1.77
C ARG A 357 18.65 5.09 2.54
N ALA A 358 18.83 3.81 2.85
CA ALA A 358 17.91 3.03 3.67
C ALA A 358 17.87 3.53 5.12
N LEU A 359 19.04 3.80 5.73
CA LEU A 359 19.17 4.39 7.07
C LEU A 359 18.59 5.80 7.12
N LYS A 360 18.85 6.64 6.12
CA LYS A 360 18.26 7.98 6.04
C LYS A 360 16.74 7.93 5.87
N GLY A 361 16.23 6.99 5.07
CA GLY A 361 14.80 6.72 4.94
C GLY A 361 14.18 6.25 6.26
N LEU A 362 14.85 5.35 6.97
CA LEU A 362 14.42 4.87 8.29
C LEU A 362 14.39 5.98 9.35
N VAL A 363 15.42 6.83 9.37
CA VAL A 363 15.56 7.93 10.35
C VAL A 363 14.58 9.07 10.04
N LEU A 364 14.32 9.39 8.77
CA LEU A 364 13.33 10.40 8.40
C LEU A 364 11.88 9.88 8.53
N ASN A 365 11.64 8.59 8.32
CA ASN A 365 10.31 7.99 8.46
C ASN A 365 9.89 7.77 9.93
N ARG A 366 10.82 7.88 10.89
CA ARG A 366 10.50 7.82 12.33
C ARG A 366 9.83 9.07 12.88
N ARG A 367 9.82 10.20 12.16
CA ARG A 367 9.08 11.42 12.58
C ARG A 367 7.63 11.46 12.09
N SER A 368 7.21 10.54 11.22
CA SER A 368 5.84 10.45 10.67
C SER A 368 4.91 9.49 11.43
N PHE A 369 5.39 8.79 12.45
CA PHE A 369 4.59 7.87 13.26
C PHE A 369 4.69 8.19 14.75
N MET A 370 4.14 9.33 15.18
CA MET A 370 3.47 9.32 16.47
C MET A 370 2.07 8.76 16.22
N PRO A 371 1.70 7.60 16.80
CA PRO A 371 0.30 7.22 16.83
C PRO A 371 -0.42 8.33 17.60
N THR A 372 -1.41 8.95 16.97
CA THR A 372 -2.38 9.81 17.65
C THR A 372 -2.84 9.08 18.90
N ILE A 373 -2.43 9.57 20.07
CA ILE A 373 -2.89 9.10 21.36
C ILE A 373 -4.42 9.15 21.31
N PRO A 374 -5.14 8.04 21.52
CA PRO A 374 -6.59 8.06 21.54
C PRO A 374 -7.02 9.00 22.66
N ARG A 375 -7.65 10.12 22.28
CA ARG A 375 -8.26 11.07 23.20
C ARG A 375 -9.35 10.31 23.96
N ALA A 376 -9.16 10.15 25.27
CA ALA A 376 -10.16 9.57 26.14
C ALA A 376 -11.49 10.32 25.97
N ALA A 377 -12.58 9.57 25.76
CA ALA A 377 -13.92 10.12 25.66
C ALA A 377 -14.26 10.87 26.96
N SER A 378 -14.48 12.18 26.85
CA SER A 378 -15.04 12.97 27.93
C SER A 378 -16.48 12.50 28.15
N HIS A 379 -16.72 11.81 29.27
CA HIS A 379 -18.06 11.57 29.79
C HIS A 379 -18.73 12.93 30.06
N PRO A 380 -19.96 13.19 29.55
CA PRO A 380 -20.73 14.32 30.02
C PRO A 380 -21.20 14.04 31.46
N SER A 381 -20.70 14.86 32.39
CA SER A 381 -21.24 14.98 33.73
C SER A 381 -22.68 15.49 33.64
N ILE A 382 -23.64 14.60 33.90
CA ILE A 382 -25.01 15.00 34.22
C ILE A 382 -24.97 15.56 35.64
N SER A 383 -24.73 16.86 35.76
CA SER A 383 -25.00 17.59 36.99
C SER A 383 -26.50 17.86 37.06
N SER A 384 -27.13 17.12 37.95
CA SER A 384 -28.45 17.40 38.52
C SER A 384 -28.53 18.86 38.96
N THR A 385 -29.59 19.56 38.53
CA THR A 385 -30.04 20.81 39.11
C THR A 385 -31.54 20.74 39.34
N ALA A 386 -31.89 20.85 40.62
CA ALA A 386 -33.16 21.28 41.24
C ALA A 386 -34.43 20.50 40.90
#